data_AF-A0AAD9KED8-F1
#
_entry.id   AF-A0AAD9KED8-F1
#
_cell.length_a   1.000
_cell.length_b   1.000
_cell.length_c   1.000
_cell.angle_alpha   90.00
_cell.angle_beta   90.00
_cell.angle_gamma   90.00
#
_symmetry.space_group_name_H-M   'P 1'
#
loop_
_entity.id
_entity.type
_entity.pdbx_description
1 polymer ?
#
loop_
_entity_poly.entity_id
_entity_poly.type
_entity_poly.pdbx_seq_one_letter_code
_entity_poly.pdbx_strand_id
1 'polypeptide(L)'
;MTLYWTGSDLPNINALKRDLLSDGNNIEEGRELLYPALTLLDISHNCMMSLTPDIGLFTQLSELKIAGNRLKELPSEMGLLKKLWNLDLSGCPAEKCLQALLGDKAKKTAAVLSYLKSVKEE
;
A
#
# COMPACT_ATOMS: atom_id res chain seq x y z
N MET A 1 -6.07 4.68 14.48
CA MET A 1 -6.92 3.47 14.61
C MET A 1 -6.22 2.32 13.92
N THR A 2 -6.27 1.12 14.48
CA THR A 2 -5.49 -0.04 14.02
C THR A 2 -6.43 -1.08 13.42
N LEU A 3 -6.21 -1.48 12.17
CA LEU A 3 -7.02 -2.50 11.49
C LEU A 3 -6.14 -3.71 11.15
N TYR A 4 -6.52 -4.89 11.66
CA TYR A 4 -5.88 -6.18 11.37
C TYR A 4 -6.80 -7.03 10.50
N TRP A 5 -6.31 -7.50 9.35
CA TRP A 5 -7.11 -8.28 8.40
C TRP A 5 -6.46 -9.63 8.12
N THR A 6 -6.91 -10.67 8.82
CA THR A 6 -6.56 -12.07 8.55
C THR A 6 -7.82 -12.77 8.02
N GLY A 7 -7.90 -12.99 6.70
CA GLY A 7 -9.16 -13.20 5.98
C GLY A 7 -10.09 -14.32 6.49
N SER A 8 -11.41 -14.05 6.38
CA SER A 8 -12.54 -14.93 5.94
C SER A 8 -13.88 -14.34 6.38
N ASP A 9 -13.91 -13.54 7.45
CA ASP A 9 -15.11 -12.88 7.96
C ASP A 9 -15.10 -11.40 7.61
N LEU A 10 -15.98 -10.94 6.72
CA LEU A 10 -16.28 -9.51 6.61
C LEU A 10 -17.67 -9.22 6.05
N PRO A 11 -18.46 -8.44 6.80
CA PRO A 11 -19.48 -7.57 6.24
C PRO A 11 -18.93 -6.31 5.54
N ASN A 12 -17.60 -6.06 5.54
CA ASN A 12 -17.08 -4.74 5.14
C ASN A 12 -15.76 -4.73 4.33
N ILE A 13 -15.35 -5.87 3.72
CA ILE A 13 -14.16 -5.90 2.84
C ILE A 13 -14.45 -5.11 1.60
N ASN A 14 -15.71 -5.10 1.17
CA ASN A 14 -16.16 -4.39 -0.01
C ASN A 14 -15.98 -2.87 0.09
N ALA A 15 -15.86 -2.27 1.27
CA ALA A 15 -15.64 -0.82 1.38
C ALA A 15 -14.17 -0.44 1.13
N LEU A 16 -13.22 -1.02 1.87
CA LEU A 16 -11.78 -0.81 1.62
C LEU A 16 -11.31 -1.46 0.31
N LYS A 17 -11.91 -2.57 -0.11
CA LYS A 17 -11.68 -3.20 -1.42
C LYS A 17 -12.27 -2.36 -2.56
N ARG A 18 -13.38 -1.64 -2.35
CA ARG A 18 -13.88 -0.68 -3.35
C ARG A 18 -12.99 0.56 -3.44
N ASP A 19 -12.34 0.97 -2.35
CA ASP A 19 -11.49 2.17 -2.35
C ASP A 19 -10.01 1.87 -2.67
N LEU A 20 -9.50 0.66 -2.39
CA LEU A 20 -8.10 0.27 -2.64
C LEU A 20 -7.90 -0.80 -3.72
N LEU A 21 -8.98 -1.41 -4.22
CA LEU A 21 -8.93 -2.56 -5.14
C LEU A 21 -9.96 -2.47 -6.28
N SER A 22 -10.47 -1.27 -6.61
CA SER A 22 -11.38 -1.13 -7.75
C SER A 22 -10.63 -1.26 -9.06
N ASP A 23 -10.94 -2.32 -9.81
CA ASP A 23 -10.81 -2.39 -11.26
C ASP A 23 -11.19 -1.05 -11.89
N GLY A 24 -10.20 -0.33 -12.42
CA GLY A 24 -10.34 0.67 -13.48
C GLY A 24 -11.51 1.65 -13.43
N ASN A 25 -11.93 2.15 -12.26
CA ASN A 25 -12.98 3.16 -12.19
C ASN A 25 -12.38 4.56 -11.99
N ASN A 26 -12.60 5.38 -13.02
CA ASN A 26 -12.34 6.81 -13.12
C ASN A 26 -12.63 7.52 -11.78
N ILE A 27 -11.62 8.19 -11.23
CA ILE A 27 -11.67 8.84 -9.92
C ILE A 27 -12.63 10.04 -10.04
N GLU A 28 -13.87 9.88 -9.60
CA GLU A 28 -14.77 11.02 -9.39
C GLU A 28 -14.23 11.84 -8.20
N GLU A 29 -13.88 13.09 -8.46
CA GLU A 29 -13.50 14.10 -7.45
C GLU A 29 -14.49 14.08 -6.28
N GLY A 30 -14.01 13.82 -5.05
CA GLY A 30 -14.80 14.04 -3.83
C GLY A 30 -15.06 12.82 -2.94
N ARG A 31 -14.38 11.69 -3.10
CA ARG A 31 -14.47 10.60 -2.10
C ARG A 31 -13.76 10.98 -0.79
N GLU A 32 -14.52 11.07 0.29
CA GLU A 32 -13.97 11.07 1.64
C GLU A 32 -13.44 9.67 1.99
N LEU A 33 -12.21 9.60 2.49
CA LEU A 33 -11.70 8.35 3.05
C LEU A 33 -12.60 7.93 4.20
N LEU A 34 -13.06 6.67 4.19
CA LEU A 34 -13.81 6.12 5.32
C LEU A 34 -12.98 6.10 6.61
N TYR A 35 -11.65 6.07 6.48
CA TYR A 35 -10.70 6.01 7.59
C TYR A 35 -9.50 6.96 7.38
N PRO A 36 -9.69 8.29 7.44
CA PRO A 36 -8.62 9.26 7.15
C PRO A 36 -7.52 9.27 8.23
N ALA A 37 -7.83 8.76 9.43
CA ALA A 37 -6.91 8.66 10.56
C ALA A 37 -6.33 7.25 10.75
N LEU A 38 -6.29 6.45 9.67
CA LEU A 38 -5.68 5.13 9.69
C LEU A 38 -4.16 5.25 9.87
N THR A 39 -3.62 4.57 10.87
CA THR A 39 -2.19 4.63 11.22
C THR A 39 -1.47 3.31 10.97
N LEU A 40 -2.20 2.19 11.02
CA LEU A 40 -1.67 0.87 10.72
C LEU A 40 -2.68 0.12 9.84
N LEU A 41 -2.19 -0.37 8.71
CA LEU A 41 -2.92 -1.22 7.79
C LEU A 41 -2.18 -2.55 7.63
N ASP A 42 -2.78 -3.62 8.14
CA ASP A 42 -2.29 -4.98 7.94
C ASP A 42 -3.23 -5.76 7.04
N ILE A 43 -2.75 -6.05 5.84
CA ILE A 43 -3.41 -6.82 4.79
C ILE A 43 -2.51 -7.98 4.34
N SER A 44 -1.60 -8.42 5.22
CA SER A 44 -0.71 -9.55 4.97
C SER A 44 -1.47 -10.87 4.75
N HIS A 45 -0.81 -11.83 4.11
CA HIS A 45 -1.33 -13.17 3.84
C HIS A 45 -2.66 -13.21 3.08
N ASN A 46 -2.85 -12.27 2.15
CA ASN A 46 -3.96 -12.27 1.20
C ASN A 46 -3.48 -12.64 -0.21
N CYS A 47 -4.39 -12.69 -1.17
CA CYS A 47 -4.10 -13.00 -2.57
C CYS A 47 -4.03 -11.74 -3.46
N MET A 48 -3.68 -10.58 -2.91
CA MET A 48 -3.68 -9.34 -3.68
C MET A 48 -2.61 -9.34 -4.76
N MET A 49 -2.93 -8.83 -5.94
CA MET A 49 -2.01 -8.74 -7.08
C MET A 49 -1.51 -7.31 -7.34
N SER A 50 -2.25 -6.31 -6.88
CA SER A 50 -1.97 -4.88 -7.04
C SER A 50 -2.56 -4.09 -5.86
N LEU A 51 -2.09 -2.84 -5.70
CA LEU A 51 -2.68 -1.81 -4.85
C LEU A 51 -3.08 -0.63 -5.73
N THR A 52 -4.21 0.04 -5.44
CA THR A 52 -4.58 1.25 -6.17
C THR A 52 -3.74 2.47 -5.74
N PRO A 53 -3.65 3.49 -6.62
CA PRO A 53 -3.09 4.81 -6.30
C PRO A 53 -3.62 5.45 -5.00
N ASP A 54 -4.86 5.15 -4.61
CA ASP A 54 -5.53 5.77 -3.46
C ASP A 54 -4.84 5.50 -2.12
N ILE A 55 -3.93 4.51 -2.06
CA ILE A 55 -3.09 4.30 -0.89
C ILE A 55 -2.29 5.55 -0.51
N GLY A 56 -1.95 6.42 -1.47
CA GLY A 56 -1.26 7.69 -1.21
C GLY A 56 -2.08 8.73 -0.43
N LEU A 57 -3.41 8.57 -0.36
CA LEU A 57 -4.30 9.47 0.38
C LEU A 57 -4.23 9.23 1.90
N PHE A 58 -3.76 8.07 2.34
CA PHE A 58 -3.63 7.72 3.76
C PHE A 58 -2.39 8.39 4.39
N THR A 59 -2.35 9.72 4.41
CA THR A 59 -1.21 10.52 4.89
C THR A 59 -0.84 10.30 6.37
N GLN A 60 -1.75 9.69 7.14
CA GLN A 60 -1.54 9.33 8.54
C GLN A 60 -0.95 7.92 8.73
N LEU A 61 -0.85 7.13 7.67
CA LEU A 61 -0.38 5.76 7.72
C LEU A 61 1.08 5.71 8.12
N SER A 62 1.36 5.00 9.20
CA SER A 62 2.68 4.86 9.81
C SER A 62 3.25 3.46 9.59
N GLU A 63 2.37 2.45 9.52
CA GLU A 63 2.74 1.07 9.26
C GLU A 63 1.85 0.44 8.20
N LEU A 64 2.47 -0.22 7.22
CA LEU A 64 1.79 -0.95 6.16
C LEU A 64 2.39 -2.35 6.03
N LYS A 65 1.58 -3.38 6.29
CA LYS A 65 1.98 -4.78 6.17
C LYS A 65 1.22 -5.43 5.03
N ILE A 66 1.95 -5.84 4.00
CA ILE A 66 1.39 -6.52 2.83
C ILE A 66 2.12 -7.84 2.54
N ALA A 67 2.92 -8.34 3.49
CA ALA A 67 3.67 -9.58 3.37
C ALA A 67 2.78 -10.75 2.91
N GLY A 68 3.36 -11.69 2.17
CA GLY A 68 2.65 -12.90 1.72
C GLY A 68 1.54 -12.67 0.69
N ASN A 69 1.49 -11.49 0.05
CA ASN A 69 0.63 -11.22 -1.10
C ASN A 69 1.35 -11.51 -2.43
N ARG A 70 0.62 -11.39 -3.54
CA ARG A 70 1.11 -11.60 -4.91
C ARG A 70 1.38 -10.27 -5.64
N LEU A 71 1.61 -9.18 -4.90
CA LEU A 71 1.88 -7.87 -5.47
C LEU A 71 3.16 -7.91 -6.32
N LYS A 72 3.05 -7.49 -7.57
CA LYS A 72 4.20 -7.40 -8.50
C LYS A 72 4.92 -6.06 -8.40
N GLU A 73 4.18 -5.01 -8.11
CA GLU A 73 4.67 -3.64 -8.04
C GLU A 73 3.90 -2.86 -6.96
N LEU A 74 4.46 -1.72 -6.56
CA LEU A 74 3.83 -0.77 -5.66
C LEU A 74 3.45 0.48 -6.45
N PRO A 75 2.28 1.08 -6.19
CA PRO A 75 1.88 2.32 -6.84
C PRO A 75 2.81 3.47 -6.42
N SER A 76 3.14 4.36 -7.36
CA SER A 76 4.05 5.49 -7.13
C SER A 76 3.50 6.48 -6.09
N GLU A 77 2.18 6.51 -5.92
CA GLU A 77 1.45 7.28 -4.89
C GLU A 77 1.87 6.93 -3.46
N MET A 78 2.40 5.73 -3.21
CA MET A 78 2.96 5.41 -1.89
C MET A 78 4.08 6.38 -1.50
N GLY A 79 4.79 6.98 -2.46
CA GLY A 79 5.77 8.04 -2.20
C GLY A 79 5.22 9.28 -1.48
N LEU A 80 3.88 9.45 -1.42
CA LEU A 80 3.20 10.52 -0.68
C LEU A 80 3.01 10.22 0.81
N LEU A 81 3.26 8.98 1.25
CA LEU A 81 3.07 8.52 2.63
C LEU A 81 4.18 9.02 3.57
N LYS A 82 4.11 10.30 3.95
CA LYS A 82 5.15 10.98 4.75
C LYS A 82 5.38 10.40 6.15
N LYS A 83 4.39 9.70 6.72
CA LYS A 83 4.48 9.12 8.06
C LYS A 83 4.85 7.64 8.07
N LEU A 84 4.89 7.00 6.90
CA LEU A 84 5.14 5.57 6.80
C LEU A 84 6.62 5.28 7.11
N TRP A 85 6.85 4.60 8.23
CA TRP A 85 8.20 4.22 8.66
C TRP A 85 8.41 2.71 8.61
N ASN A 86 7.32 1.93 8.66
CA ASN A 86 7.34 0.48 8.58
C ASN A 86 6.57 0.00 7.33
N LEU A 87 7.28 -0.66 6.43
CA LEU A 87 6.69 -1.28 5.23
C LEU A 87 7.18 -2.73 5.17
N ASP A 88 6.26 -3.66 5.29
CA ASP A 88 6.56 -5.09 5.18
C ASP A 88 6.04 -5.65 3.85
N LEU A 89 6.99 -5.95 2.95
CA LEU A 89 6.75 -6.57 1.65
C LEU A 89 7.17 -8.04 1.62
N SER A 90 7.49 -8.63 2.78
CA SER A 90 8.15 -9.94 2.84
C SER A 90 7.37 -11.00 2.06
N GLY A 91 8.05 -11.66 1.12
CA GLY A 91 7.42 -12.72 0.32
C GLY A 91 6.52 -12.22 -0.80
N CYS A 92 6.45 -10.92 -1.06
CA CYS A 92 5.83 -10.36 -2.25
C CYS A 92 6.83 -10.28 -3.42
N PRO A 93 6.40 -10.56 -4.67
CA PRO A 93 7.24 -10.34 -5.85
C PRO A 93 7.77 -8.89 -5.96
N ALA A 94 7.01 -7.89 -5.55
CA ALA A 94 7.39 -6.48 -5.52
C ALA A 94 8.66 -6.23 -4.69
N GLU A 95 8.87 -6.97 -3.61
CA GLU A 95 10.08 -6.89 -2.80
C GLU A 95 11.31 -7.24 -3.64
N LYS A 96 11.24 -8.31 -4.43
CA LYS A 96 12.34 -8.75 -5.30
C LYS A 96 12.63 -7.74 -6.41
N CYS A 97 11.59 -7.17 -7.00
CA CYS A 97 11.74 -6.09 -8.00
C CYS A 97 12.45 -4.88 -7.40
N LEU A 98 12.03 -4.43 -6.22
CA LEU A 98 12.66 -3.30 -5.52
C LEU A 98 14.09 -3.61 -5.09
N GLN A 99 14.37 -4.83 -4.63
CA GLN A 99 15.74 -5.27 -4.33
C GLN A 99 16.63 -5.26 -5.57
N ALA A 100 16.13 -5.67 -6.74
CA ALA A 100 16.89 -5.60 -7.99
C ALA A 100 17.21 -4.15 -8.41
N LEU A 101 16.31 -3.20 -8.13
CA LEU A 101 16.47 -1.78 -8.50
C LEU A 101 17.31 -0.98 -7.50
N LEU A 102 17.08 -1.19 -6.20
CA LEU A 102 17.66 -0.39 -5.12
C LEU A 102 18.77 -1.12 -4.34
N GLY A 103 19.00 -2.40 -4.60
CA GLY A 103 19.93 -3.24 -3.85
C GLY A 103 19.58 -3.30 -2.36
N ASP A 104 20.59 -3.22 -1.51
CA ASP A 104 20.41 -3.21 -0.04
C ASP A 104 19.55 -2.05 0.48
N LYS A 105 19.37 -0.97 -0.30
CA LYS A 105 18.51 0.15 0.09
C LYS A 105 17.04 -0.25 0.12
N ALA A 106 16.61 -1.27 -0.63
CA ALA A 106 15.23 -1.75 -0.66
C ALA A 106 14.71 -2.20 0.71
N LYS A 107 15.60 -2.57 1.63
CA LYS A 107 15.25 -2.93 3.03
C LYS A 107 14.79 -1.73 3.85
N LYS A 108 15.11 -0.51 3.43
CA LYS A 108 14.73 0.73 4.12
C LYS A 108 13.45 1.27 3.49
N THR A 109 12.39 1.34 4.28
CA THR A 109 11.11 1.94 3.87
C THR A 109 11.29 3.32 3.25
N ALA A 110 12.09 4.19 3.87
CA ALA A 110 12.37 5.53 3.34
C ALA A 110 12.99 5.54 1.93
N ALA A 111 13.84 4.56 1.60
CA ALA A 111 14.45 4.49 0.27
C ALA A 111 13.43 4.03 -0.78
N VAL A 112 12.58 3.06 -0.45
CA VAL A 112 11.48 2.61 -1.31
C VAL A 112 10.52 3.78 -1.57
N LEU A 113 10.12 4.51 -0.52
CA LEU A 113 9.25 5.68 -0.66
C LEU A 113 9.87 6.79 -1.49
N SER A 114 11.16 7.08 -1.28
CA SER A 114 11.88 8.09 -2.08
C SER A 114 11.95 7.69 -3.55
N TYR A 115 12.14 6.42 -3.85
CA TYR A 115 12.14 5.90 -5.22
C TYR A 115 10.75 6.05 -5.86
N LEU A 116 9.69 5.59 -5.18
CA LEU A 116 8.31 5.70 -5.68
C LEU A 116 7.89 7.16 -5.87
N LYS A 117 8.33 8.06 -4.99
CA LYS A 117 8.13 9.49 -5.14
C LYS A 117 8.82 10.03 -6.39
N SER A 118 10.07 9.64 -6.65
CA SER A 118 10.79 10.03 -7.86
C SER A 118 10.08 9.56 -9.12
N VAL A 119 9.60 8.31 -9.14
CA VAL A 119 8.86 7.74 -10.27
C VAL A 119 7.53 8.46 -10.54
N LYS A 120 6.91 9.07 -9.51
CA LYS A 120 5.67 9.85 -9.67
C LYS A 120 5.91 11.26 -10.25
N GLU A 121 7.08 11.83 -9.98
CA GLU A 121 7.44 13.20 -10.37
C GLU A 121 8.11 13.27 -11.76
N GLU A 122 8.32 12.12 -12.42
CA GLU A 122 8.95 11.93 -13.73
C GLU A 122 7.89 11.70 -14.83
#